data_AF-A0A6A5R653-F1
#
_entry.id   AF-A0A6A5R653-F1
#
_cell.length_a   1.000
_cell.length_b   1.000
_cell.length_c   1.000
_cell.angle_alpha   90.00
_cell.angle_beta   90.00
_cell.angle_gamma   90.00
#
_symmetry.space_group_name_H-M   'P 1'
#
loop_
_entity.id
_entity.type
_entity.pdbx_description
1 polymer ?
#
loop_
_entity_poly.entity_id
_entity_poly.type
_entity_poly.pdbx_seq_one_letter_code
_entity_poly.pdbx_strand_id
1 'polypeptide(L)'
;MKILLSLSLVVPPWLVAAYAVDPPSTAAPDTIADCTYWHIAAETETCSGITEYWGLTEAQFATYNPVLTESCDLIVGNSYCIEQNWGLPAPTPTSSAATSTSATSAPTTTPTPLTDLEICEAEAGGYDKYCERCLSRCATSAVKDHCFYSTFFVINSYDSDCWKHGGSDCANKAVDIVCPQK
;
A
#
# COMPACT_ATOMS: atom_id res chain seq x y z
N MET A 1 33.71 -42.81 31.34
CA MET A 1 33.96 -41.70 30.38
C MET A 1 32.60 -41.20 29.90
N LYS A 2 32.06 -40.14 30.53
CA LYS A 2 30.75 -39.54 30.16
C LYS A 2 31.07 -38.34 29.27
N ILE A 3 30.78 -38.47 27.98
CA ILE A 3 31.01 -37.41 27.00
C ILE A 3 29.89 -36.38 27.19
N LEU A 4 30.25 -35.23 27.77
CA LEU A 4 29.39 -34.05 27.81
C LEU A 4 29.35 -33.47 26.40
N LEU A 5 28.28 -33.72 25.66
CA LEU A 5 27.97 -33.01 24.41
C LEU A 5 27.49 -31.61 24.78
N SER A 6 28.40 -30.64 24.76
CA SER A 6 28.08 -29.22 24.81
C SER A 6 27.38 -28.83 23.51
N LEU A 7 26.06 -28.64 23.58
CA LEU A 7 25.24 -28.07 22.51
C LEU A 7 25.53 -26.56 22.42
N SER A 8 26.51 -26.18 21.61
CA SER A 8 26.69 -24.78 21.25
C SER A 8 25.54 -24.37 20.32
N LEU A 9 24.59 -23.60 20.85
CA LEU A 9 23.61 -22.85 20.06
C LEU A 9 24.37 -21.78 19.28
N VAL A 10 24.83 -22.12 18.08
CA VAL A 10 25.17 -21.12 17.07
C VAL A 10 23.84 -20.59 16.55
N VAL A 11 23.42 -19.43 17.05
CA VAL A 11 22.29 -18.69 16.49
C VAL A 11 22.79 -18.11 15.17
N PRO A 12 22.32 -18.56 13.99
CA PRO A 12 22.72 -17.97 12.73
C PRO A 12 22.25 -16.49 12.70
N PRO A 13 23.04 -15.56 12.12
CA PRO A 13 22.79 -14.13 12.17
C PRO A 13 21.63 -13.65 11.28
N TRP A 14 20.70 -14.53 10.93
CA TRP A 14 19.50 -14.18 10.17
C TRP A 14 18.33 -14.01 11.12
N LEU A 15 18.36 -12.91 11.87
CA LEU A 15 17.12 -12.22 12.20
C LEU A 15 16.59 -11.69 10.87
N VAL A 16 15.83 -12.52 10.15
CA VAL A 16 15.01 -12.03 9.04
C VAL A 16 14.03 -11.08 9.71
N ALA A 17 14.17 -9.77 9.46
CA ALA A 17 13.14 -8.83 9.87
C ALA A 17 11.83 -9.32 9.24
N ALA A 18 10.85 -9.65 10.08
CA ALA A 18 9.56 -10.10 9.61
C ALA A 18 8.75 -8.86 9.22
N TYR A 19 8.61 -8.64 7.91
CA TYR A 19 7.77 -7.59 7.35
C TYR A 19 6.32 -8.10 7.20
N ALA A 20 5.33 -7.21 7.17
CA ALA A 20 3.94 -7.58 6.91
C ALA A 20 3.77 -8.21 5.51
N VAL A 21 4.54 -7.72 4.53
CA VAL A 21 4.74 -8.34 3.22
C VAL A 21 6.24 -8.46 2.97
N ASP A 22 6.70 -9.63 2.55
CA ASP A 22 8.12 -9.86 2.24
C ASP A 22 8.61 -8.93 1.11
N PRO A 23 9.78 -8.29 1.26
CA PRO A 23 10.33 -7.43 0.23
C PRO A 23 10.74 -8.26 -1.01
N PRO A 24 10.52 -7.75 -2.24
CA PRO A 24 10.94 -8.43 -3.47
C PRO A 24 12.46 -8.63 -3.60
N SER A 25 13.24 -7.77 -2.94
CA SER A 25 14.70 -7.82 -2.91
C SER A 25 15.23 -7.44 -1.52
N THR A 26 16.52 -7.13 -1.40
CA THR A 26 17.11 -6.65 -0.14
C THR A 26 16.36 -5.41 0.35
N ALA A 27 15.65 -5.52 1.47
CA ALA A 27 15.03 -4.35 2.11
C ALA A 27 16.10 -3.35 2.55
N ALA A 28 15.76 -2.06 2.44
CA ALA A 28 16.59 -1.02 2.98
C ALA A 28 16.76 -1.19 4.52
N PRO A 29 17.93 -0.83 5.08
CA PRO A 29 18.14 -0.90 6.51
C PRO A 29 17.08 -0.12 7.28
N ASP A 30 16.66 -0.67 8.42
CA ASP A 30 15.70 -0.08 9.34
C ASP A 30 14.31 0.20 8.75
N THR A 31 13.98 -0.33 7.57
CA THR A 31 12.61 -0.25 7.02
C THR A 31 11.58 -0.78 8.02
N ILE A 32 10.44 -0.10 8.11
CA ILE A 32 9.34 -0.45 9.01
C ILE A 32 8.86 -1.90 8.82
N ALA A 33 8.51 -2.56 9.92
CA ALA A 33 8.07 -3.94 9.90
C ALA A 33 6.66 -4.12 9.31
N ASP A 34 5.79 -3.11 9.40
CA ASP A 34 4.43 -3.15 8.87
C ASP A 34 4.34 -2.62 7.42
N CYS A 35 5.45 -2.72 6.67
CA CYS A 35 5.45 -2.45 5.25
C CYS A 35 4.58 -3.44 4.48
N THR A 36 3.66 -2.92 3.68
CA THR A 36 2.72 -3.71 2.88
C THR A 36 2.93 -3.56 1.38
N TYR A 37 3.70 -2.55 0.95
CA TYR A 37 4.05 -2.37 -0.45
C TYR A 37 5.44 -1.76 -0.64
N TRP A 38 6.13 -2.23 -1.69
CA TRP A 38 7.56 -2.03 -1.89
C TRP A 38 7.87 -1.45 -3.28
N HIS A 39 8.84 -0.53 -3.33
CA HIS A 39 9.43 -0.01 -4.55
C HIS A 39 10.88 -0.47 -4.66
N ILE A 40 11.29 -1.01 -5.82
CA ILE A 40 12.69 -1.38 -6.07
C ILE A 40 13.37 -0.20 -6.77
N ALA A 41 14.38 0.40 -6.12
CA ALA A 41 15.07 1.57 -6.68
C ALA A 41 15.84 1.23 -7.97
N ALA A 42 15.67 2.04 -9.01
CA ALA A 42 16.39 1.95 -10.28
C ALA A 42 17.53 2.99 -10.39
N GLU A 43 18.45 2.81 -11.35
CA GLU A 43 19.72 3.55 -11.50
C GLU A 43 19.59 5.09 -11.62
N THR A 44 18.40 5.62 -11.88
CA THR A 44 18.19 7.06 -12.11
C THR A 44 17.08 7.67 -11.27
N GLU A 45 16.55 6.93 -10.31
CA GLU A 45 15.46 7.42 -9.46
C GLU A 45 15.98 8.28 -8.32
N THR A 46 15.13 9.19 -7.86
CA THR A 46 15.37 10.04 -6.69
C THR A 46 14.21 9.86 -5.71
N CYS A 47 14.40 10.16 -4.41
CA CYS A 47 13.29 10.09 -3.46
C CYS A 47 12.14 10.99 -3.90
N SER A 48 12.44 12.20 -4.37
CA SER A 48 11.42 13.11 -4.91
C SER A 48 10.61 12.44 -6.03
N GLY A 49 11.27 11.87 -7.04
CA GLY A 49 10.59 11.19 -8.14
C GLY A 49 9.77 9.96 -7.71
N ILE A 50 10.30 9.15 -6.79
CA ILE A 50 9.57 8.01 -6.22
C ILE A 50 8.35 8.49 -5.44
N THR A 51 8.53 9.49 -4.57
CA THR A 51 7.45 10.01 -3.73
C THR A 51 6.36 10.71 -4.53
N GLU A 52 6.71 11.46 -5.58
CA GLU A 52 5.75 12.06 -6.51
C GLU A 52 4.95 10.98 -7.24
N TYR A 53 5.63 9.94 -7.74
CA TYR A 53 4.98 8.84 -8.44
C TYR A 53 3.99 8.07 -7.54
N TRP A 54 4.36 7.82 -6.28
CA TRP A 54 3.55 7.07 -5.32
C TRP A 54 2.62 7.94 -4.46
N GLY A 55 2.59 9.26 -4.67
CA GLY A 55 1.75 10.18 -3.89
C GLY A 55 2.15 10.28 -2.40
N LEU A 56 3.42 10.07 -2.08
CA LEU A 56 3.98 10.20 -0.73
C LEU A 56 4.61 11.57 -0.53
N THR A 57 4.74 11.97 0.74
CA THR A 57 5.72 13.01 1.11
C THR A 57 7.08 12.37 1.36
N GLU A 58 8.17 13.11 1.11
CA GLU A 58 9.52 12.65 1.46
C GLU A 58 9.65 12.32 2.96
N ALA A 59 8.95 13.06 3.83
CA ALA A 59 8.90 12.79 5.26
C ALA A 59 8.26 11.43 5.59
N GLN A 60 7.16 11.06 4.90
CA GLN A 60 6.56 9.73 5.06
C GLN A 60 7.49 8.64 4.53
N PHE A 61 8.11 8.87 3.36
CA PHE A 61 9.03 7.90 2.79
C PHE A 61 10.27 7.66 3.66
N ALA A 62 10.80 8.70 4.30
CA ALA A 62 11.85 8.59 5.31
C ALA A 62 11.34 7.94 6.61
N THR A 63 10.09 8.17 7.00
CA THR A 63 9.47 7.46 8.15
C THR A 63 9.39 5.96 7.89
N TYR A 64 9.02 5.57 6.67
CA TYR A 64 8.94 4.15 6.28
C TYR A 64 10.33 3.54 6.07
N ASN A 65 11.32 4.35 5.69
CA ASN A 65 12.70 3.94 5.42
C ASN A 65 13.69 4.88 6.13
N PRO A 66 13.89 4.72 7.45
CA PRO A 66 14.69 5.63 8.29
C PRO A 66 16.11 5.87 7.80
N VAL A 67 16.70 4.93 7.06
CA VAL A 67 18.01 5.10 6.42
C VAL A 67 18.09 6.32 5.48
N LEU A 68 16.94 6.80 4.99
CA LEU A 68 16.86 7.96 4.08
C LEU A 68 16.72 9.31 4.80
N THR A 69 16.67 9.32 6.14
CA THR A 69 16.39 10.54 6.93
C THR A 69 17.47 11.61 6.80
N GLU A 70 18.75 11.20 6.78
CA GLU A 70 19.90 12.11 6.72
C GLU A 70 20.29 12.45 5.27
N SER A 71 20.14 11.49 4.37
CA SER A 71 20.41 11.63 2.95
C SER A 71 19.53 10.69 2.13
N CYS A 72 19.02 11.19 1.00
CA CYS A 72 18.28 10.38 0.02
C CYS A 72 19.27 9.52 -0.82
N ASP A 73 19.96 8.60 -0.17
CA ASP A 73 20.91 7.70 -0.82
C ASP A 73 20.23 6.36 -1.14
N LEU A 74 19.58 6.31 -2.31
CA LEU A 74 18.96 5.09 -2.81
C LEU A 74 20.03 4.10 -3.31
N ILE A 75 19.95 2.87 -2.85
CA ILE A 75 20.76 1.76 -3.35
C ILE A 75 19.97 1.07 -4.44
N VAL A 76 20.51 1.11 -5.66
CA VAL A 76 19.91 0.45 -6.82
C VAL A 76 19.68 -1.03 -6.53
N GLY A 77 18.48 -1.51 -6.82
CA GLY A 77 18.07 -2.89 -6.60
C GLY A 77 17.57 -3.21 -5.19
N ASN A 78 17.69 -2.29 -4.22
CA ASN A 78 17.08 -2.46 -2.90
C ASN A 78 15.58 -2.11 -2.92
N SER A 79 14.85 -2.77 -2.02
CA SER A 79 13.43 -2.54 -1.78
C SER A 79 13.23 -1.48 -0.70
N TYR A 80 12.42 -0.47 -1.02
CA TYR A 80 12.02 0.61 -0.13
C TYR A 80 10.52 0.55 0.11
N CYS A 81 10.10 0.74 1.35
CA CYS A 81 8.70 0.73 1.70
C CYS A 81 8.00 1.99 1.21
N ILE A 82 6.88 1.81 0.51
CA ILE A 82 6.04 2.91 -0.01
C ILE A 82 4.62 2.86 0.55
N GLU A 83 4.27 1.80 1.27
CA GLU A 83 2.97 1.68 1.92
C GLU A 83 3.13 0.99 3.28
N GLN A 84 2.61 1.65 4.31
CA GLN A 84 2.48 1.11 5.65
C GLN A 84 1.05 0.60 5.86
N ASN A 85 0.90 -0.54 6.51
CA ASN A 85 -0.38 -0.99 7.08
C ASN A 85 -1.55 -1.01 6.07
N TRP A 86 -1.31 -1.46 4.83
CA TRP A 86 -2.32 -1.56 3.77
C TRP A 86 -3.01 -0.22 3.44
N GLY A 87 -2.28 0.90 3.62
CA GLY A 87 -2.81 2.25 3.42
C GLY A 87 -3.78 2.72 4.52
N LEU A 88 -4.01 1.89 5.55
CA LEU A 88 -4.90 2.24 6.66
C LEU A 88 -4.19 3.21 7.61
N PRO A 89 -4.84 4.32 8.02
CA PRO A 89 -4.26 5.24 8.97
C PRO A 89 -3.93 4.51 10.26
N ALA A 90 -2.74 4.76 10.80
CA ALA A 90 -2.34 4.22 12.09
C ALA A 90 -3.44 4.54 13.13
N PRO A 91 -3.78 3.59 14.03
CA PRO A 91 -4.77 3.84 15.06
C PRO A 91 -4.32 5.05 15.87
N THR A 92 -5.09 6.14 15.79
CA THR A 92 -4.78 7.37 16.49
C THR A 92 -4.77 7.07 17.99
N PRO A 93 -3.69 7.38 18.73
CA PRO A 93 -3.80 7.38 20.18
C PRO A 93 -4.86 8.42 20.54
N THR A 94 -5.94 7.97 21.21
CA THR A 94 -6.97 8.86 21.74
C THR A 94 -6.33 9.72 22.82
N SER A 95 -5.78 10.87 22.42
CA SER A 95 -5.30 11.90 23.34
C SER A 95 -6.41 12.94 23.46
N SER A 96 -7.15 12.87 24.56
CA SER A 96 -8.08 13.91 24.97
C SER A 96 -7.27 15.16 25.33
N ALA A 97 -7.23 16.15 24.45
CA ALA A 97 -6.80 17.50 24.79
C ALA A 97 -7.65 18.52 24.04
N ALA A 98 -8.62 19.10 24.75
CA ALA A 98 -9.38 20.25 24.31
C ALA A 98 -8.53 21.51 24.52
N THR A 99 -8.29 22.30 23.45
CA THR A 99 -8.12 23.76 23.55
C THR A 99 -8.53 24.44 22.24
N SER A 100 -9.35 25.47 22.41
CA SER A 100 -9.97 26.36 21.43
C SER A 100 -8.99 27.35 20.80
N THR A 101 -9.09 27.64 19.49
CA THR A 101 -9.13 29.02 18.97
C THR A 101 -9.63 29.10 17.50
N SER A 102 -10.56 30.04 17.31
CA SER A 102 -11.10 30.73 16.12
C SER A 102 -10.76 30.27 14.69
N ALA A 103 -11.79 29.80 13.98
CA ALA A 103 -11.82 29.71 12.52
C ALA A 103 -12.57 30.92 11.92
N THR A 104 -11.91 31.64 11.01
CA THR A 104 -12.55 32.54 10.06
C THR A 104 -13.22 31.69 8.98
N SER A 105 -14.54 31.82 8.84
CA SER A 105 -15.36 31.06 7.90
C SER A 105 -15.05 31.45 6.45
N ALA A 106 -14.54 30.48 5.67
CA ALA A 106 -14.73 30.43 4.22
C ALA A 106 -15.80 29.35 3.94
N PRO A 107 -16.63 29.49 2.89
CA PRO A 107 -17.79 28.62 2.69
C PRO A 107 -17.35 27.18 2.45
N THR A 108 -17.60 26.33 3.44
CA THR A 108 -17.64 24.88 3.29
C THR A 108 -18.82 24.56 2.39
N THR A 109 -18.56 24.20 1.13
CA THR A 109 -19.52 23.42 0.36
C THR A 109 -19.57 22.04 1.00
N THR A 110 -20.62 21.80 1.78
CA THR A 110 -21.02 20.46 2.21
C THR A 110 -21.06 19.56 0.98
N PRO A 111 -20.19 18.54 0.84
CA PRO A 111 -20.34 17.58 -0.23
C PRO A 111 -21.60 16.77 0.06
N THR A 112 -22.50 16.75 -0.92
CA THR A 112 -23.60 15.80 -1.04
C THR A 112 -23.06 14.39 -0.77
N PRO A 113 -23.76 13.51 -0.03
CA PRO A 113 -23.33 12.12 0.10
C PRO A 113 -23.28 11.49 -1.30
N LEU A 114 -22.07 11.29 -1.83
CA LEU A 114 -21.85 10.53 -3.05
C LEU A 114 -22.30 9.10 -2.80
N THR A 115 -23.05 8.55 -3.75
CA THR A 115 -23.49 7.16 -3.71
C THR A 115 -22.30 6.21 -3.86
N ASP A 116 -22.39 4.99 -3.33
CA ASP A 116 -21.34 3.96 -3.48
C ASP A 116 -20.96 3.73 -4.97
N LEU A 117 -21.91 3.95 -5.88
CA LEU A 117 -21.69 3.86 -7.33
C LEU A 117 -20.82 5.00 -7.85
N GLU A 118 -21.09 6.25 -7.46
CA GLU A 118 -20.26 7.39 -7.88
C GLU A 118 -18.83 7.31 -7.33
N ILE A 119 -18.67 6.82 -6.08
CA ILE A 119 -17.33 6.58 -5.51
C ILE A 119 -16.63 5.48 -6.28
N CYS A 120 -17.34 4.41 -6.64
CA CYS A 120 -16.76 3.36 -7.46
C CYS A 120 -16.30 3.89 -8.83
N GLU A 121 -17.15 4.61 -9.55
CA GLU A 121 -16.84 5.14 -10.89
C GLU A 121 -15.65 6.10 -10.87
N ALA A 122 -15.49 6.89 -9.81
CA ALA A 122 -14.34 7.77 -9.61
C ALA A 122 -13.01 6.98 -9.48
N GLU A 123 -13.03 5.84 -8.79
CA GLU A 123 -11.84 5.02 -8.52
C GLU A 123 -11.60 3.94 -9.58
N ALA A 124 -12.59 3.61 -10.40
CA ALA A 124 -12.55 2.47 -11.32
C ALA A 124 -11.65 2.68 -12.55
N GLY A 125 -11.33 3.92 -12.91
CA GLY A 125 -10.58 4.21 -14.13
C GLY A 125 -11.25 3.59 -15.36
N GLY A 126 -10.53 2.74 -16.10
CA GLY A 126 -11.06 2.03 -17.28
C GLY A 126 -12.04 0.88 -16.98
N TYR A 127 -12.38 0.65 -15.71
CA TYR A 127 -13.24 -0.43 -15.24
C TYR A 127 -14.62 0.06 -14.74
N ASP A 128 -14.96 1.33 -14.96
CA ASP A 128 -16.22 1.99 -14.58
C ASP A 128 -17.47 1.12 -14.84
N LYS A 129 -17.57 0.50 -16.02
CA LYS A 129 -18.68 -0.37 -16.42
C LYS A 129 -18.88 -1.61 -15.53
N TYR A 130 -17.92 -1.94 -14.68
CA TYR A 130 -17.98 -3.07 -13.74
C TYR A 130 -18.37 -2.65 -12.32
N CYS A 131 -18.65 -1.36 -12.09
CA CYS A 131 -18.88 -0.84 -10.76
C CYS A 131 -20.04 -1.50 -10.02
N GLU A 132 -21.21 -1.62 -10.65
CA GLU A 132 -22.39 -2.27 -10.05
C GLU A 132 -22.08 -3.67 -9.50
N ARG A 133 -21.23 -4.39 -10.24
CA ARG A 133 -20.78 -5.73 -9.90
C ARG A 133 -19.80 -5.75 -8.73
N CYS A 134 -18.95 -4.72 -8.61
CA CYS A 134 -17.96 -4.60 -7.55
C CYS A 134 -18.49 -3.93 -6.27
N LEU A 135 -19.67 -3.30 -6.28
CA LEU A 135 -20.23 -2.61 -5.09
C LEU A 135 -20.28 -3.49 -3.84
N SER A 136 -20.66 -4.75 -3.99
CA SER A 136 -20.79 -5.69 -2.87
C SER A 136 -19.46 -5.96 -2.15
N ARG A 137 -18.33 -5.79 -2.84
CA ARG A 137 -16.98 -6.01 -2.31
C ARG A 137 -16.63 -5.00 -1.23
N CYS A 138 -17.09 -3.77 -1.41
CA CYS A 138 -16.83 -2.64 -0.52
C CYS A 138 -18.05 -2.27 0.33
N ALA A 139 -19.13 -3.05 0.29
CA ALA A 139 -20.38 -2.75 0.99
C ALA A 139 -20.19 -2.47 2.48
N THR A 140 -19.29 -3.20 3.15
CA THR A 140 -19.00 -3.07 4.59
C THR A 140 -17.82 -2.16 4.90
N SER A 141 -17.13 -1.60 3.90
CA SER A 141 -16.00 -0.70 4.14
C SER A 141 -16.48 0.64 4.69
N ALA A 142 -15.81 1.14 5.72
CA ALA A 142 -16.00 2.51 6.22
C ALA A 142 -15.31 3.56 5.33
N VAL A 143 -14.36 3.13 4.48
CA VAL A 143 -13.60 3.98 3.54
C VAL A 143 -13.77 3.39 2.15
N LYS A 144 -14.78 3.89 1.42
CA LYS A 144 -15.26 3.29 0.17
C LYS A 144 -14.29 3.53 -0.97
N ASP A 145 -13.78 4.75 -1.06
CA ASP A 145 -12.75 5.22 -2.00
C ASP A 145 -11.53 4.29 -2.00
N HIS A 146 -10.84 4.17 -0.85
CA HIS A 146 -9.68 3.27 -0.72
C HIS A 146 -10.02 1.81 -1.04
N CYS A 147 -11.20 1.31 -0.64
CA CYS A 147 -11.61 -0.05 -0.96
C CYS A 147 -11.79 -0.28 -2.47
N PHE A 148 -12.40 0.68 -3.17
CA PHE A 148 -12.58 0.60 -4.61
C PHE A 148 -11.24 0.77 -5.34
N TYR A 149 -10.40 1.73 -4.94
CA TYR A 149 -9.05 1.90 -5.47
C TYR A 149 -8.25 0.59 -5.43
N SER A 150 -8.15 -0.04 -4.26
CA SER A 150 -7.45 -1.33 -4.12
C SER A 150 -8.13 -2.45 -4.93
N THR A 151 -9.45 -2.46 -5.02
CA THR A 151 -10.20 -3.44 -5.83
C THR A 151 -9.82 -3.33 -7.31
N PHE A 152 -9.81 -2.13 -7.87
CA PHE A 152 -9.48 -1.93 -9.28
C PHE A 152 -7.99 -2.03 -9.58
N PHE A 153 -7.12 -1.74 -8.61
CA PHE A 153 -5.70 -2.03 -8.72
C PHE A 153 -5.44 -3.54 -8.91
N VAL A 154 -6.11 -4.39 -8.12
CA VAL A 154 -6.00 -5.85 -8.24
C VAL A 154 -6.59 -6.34 -9.57
N ILE A 155 -7.73 -5.79 -10.01
CA ILE A 155 -8.29 -6.11 -11.35
C ILE A 155 -7.27 -5.79 -12.44
N ASN A 156 -6.63 -4.62 -12.37
CA ASN A 156 -5.64 -4.20 -13.36
C ASN A 156 -4.41 -5.12 -13.40
N SER A 157 -3.97 -5.62 -12.23
CA SER A 157 -2.89 -6.60 -12.16
C SER A 157 -3.26 -7.91 -12.89
N TYR A 158 -4.45 -8.46 -12.64
CA TYR A 158 -4.90 -9.67 -13.33
C TYR A 158 -5.15 -9.47 -14.82
N ASP A 159 -5.69 -8.31 -15.23
CA ASP A 159 -5.89 -7.97 -16.63
C ASP A 159 -4.53 -7.95 -17.37
N SER A 160 -3.55 -7.23 -16.81
CA SER A 160 -2.18 -7.18 -17.33
C SER A 160 -1.54 -8.55 -17.47
N ASP A 161 -1.63 -9.39 -16.44
CA ASP A 161 -1.04 -10.73 -16.46
C ASP A 161 -1.71 -11.65 -17.47
N CYS A 162 -3.03 -11.53 -17.66
CA CYS A 162 -3.75 -12.26 -18.70
C CYS A 162 -3.24 -11.88 -20.10
N TRP A 163 -3.03 -10.58 -20.38
CA TRP A 163 -2.48 -10.14 -21.67
C TRP A 163 -1.05 -10.63 -21.90
N LYS A 164 -0.20 -10.63 -20.86
CA LYS A 164 1.18 -11.14 -20.96
C LYS A 164 1.24 -12.61 -21.38
N HIS A 165 0.21 -13.40 -21.06
CA HIS A 165 0.14 -14.82 -21.39
C HIS A 165 -0.70 -15.11 -22.65
N GLY A 166 -0.97 -14.10 -23.48
CA GLY A 166 -1.73 -14.26 -24.72
C GLY A 166 -3.21 -14.57 -24.50
N GLY A 167 -3.74 -14.17 -23.34
CA GLY A 167 -5.15 -14.31 -23.01
C GLY A 167 -6.05 -13.42 -23.87
N SER A 168 -7.35 -13.65 -23.74
CA SER A 168 -8.40 -12.84 -24.34
C SER A 168 -9.46 -12.54 -23.30
N ASP A 169 -10.20 -11.45 -23.51
CA ASP A 169 -11.26 -11.01 -22.58
C ASP A 169 -10.75 -10.77 -21.15
N CYS A 170 -9.53 -10.27 -21.04
CA CYS A 170 -8.76 -10.22 -19.80
C CYS A 170 -9.39 -9.31 -18.73
N ALA A 171 -9.96 -8.17 -19.12
CA ALA A 171 -10.70 -7.31 -18.21
C ALA A 171 -11.89 -8.03 -17.55
N ASN A 172 -12.70 -8.75 -18.32
CA ASN A 172 -13.84 -9.50 -17.77
C ASN A 172 -13.35 -10.63 -16.86
N LYS A 173 -12.30 -11.37 -17.27
CA LYS A 173 -11.72 -12.44 -16.45
C LYS A 173 -11.12 -11.93 -15.14
N ALA A 174 -10.46 -10.78 -15.17
CA ALA A 174 -9.93 -10.14 -13.97
C ALA A 174 -11.06 -9.71 -13.02
N VAL A 175 -12.11 -9.11 -13.56
CA VAL A 175 -13.31 -8.75 -12.79
C VAL A 175 -14.03 -9.99 -12.27
N ASP A 176 -14.02 -11.12 -12.99
CA ASP A 176 -14.55 -12.41 -12.51
C ASP A 176 -13.84 -12.94 -11.27
N ILE A 177 -12.52 -12.79 -11.24
CA ILE A 177 -11.69 -13.21 -10.10
C ILE A 177 -11.94 -12.28 -8.90
N VAL A 178 -12.00 -10.97 -9.15
CA VAL A 178 -11.98 -9.98 -8.08
C VAL A 178 -13.39 -9.65 -7.57
N CYS A 179 -14.37 -9.52 -8.46
CA CYS A 179 -15.77 -9.23 -8.15
C CYS A 179 -16.68 -10.37 -8.68
N PRO A 180 -16.63 -11.56 -8.07
CA PRO A 180 -17.43 -12.69 -8.53
C PRO A 180 -18.93 -12.40 -8.42
N GLN A 181 -19.70 -12.85 -9.40
CA GLN A 181 -21.16 -12.83 -9.32
C GLN A 181 -21.60 -13.79 -8.20
N LYS A 182 -22.39 -13.30 -7.25
CA LYS A 182 -23.00 -14.14 -6.20
C LYS A 182 -24.21 -14.89 -6.72
#